data_AF-A0A969BVI2-F1
#
_entry.id   AF-A0A969BVI2-F1
#
_cell.length_a   1.000
_cell.length_b   1.000
_cell.length_c   1.000
_cell.angle_alpha   90.00
_cell.angle_beta   90.00
_cell.angle_gamma   90.00
#
_symmetry.space_group_name_H-M   'P 1'
#
loop_
_entity.id
_entity.type
_entity.pdbx_description
1 polymer ?
#
loop_
_entity_poly.entity_id
_entity_poly.type
_entity_poly.pdbx_seq_one_letter_code
_entity_poly.pdbx_strand_id
1 'polypeptide(L)' 'MDTNNSTPLVKMEQIAKKFGVVTVLTGVDFQVDAGEIVALLGDN' A
#
# COMPACT_ATOMS: atom_id res chain seq x y z
N MET A 1 17.71 -19.18 14.45
CA MET A 1 17.15 -17.82 14.44
C MET A 1 16.61 -17.62 13.05
N ASP A 2 15.33 -17.90 12.85
CA ASP A 2 14.69 -17.70 11.55
C ASP A 2 14.44 -16.21 11.42
N THR A 3 15.39 -15.52 10.79
CA THR A 3 15.23 -14.15 10.36
C THR A 3 14.22 -14.16 9.22
N ASN A 4 12.92 -14.19 9.54
CA ASN A 4 11.85 -13.86 8.59
C ASN A 4 11.96 -12.37 8.26
N ASN A 5 13.04 -12.02 7.58
CA ASN A 5 13.28 -10.74 6.93
C ASN A 5 12.53 -10.80 5.60
N SER A 6 11.23 -11.09 5.66
CA SER A 6 10.37 -11.24 4.49
C SER A 6 10.32 -9.89 3.80
N THR A 7 11.11 -9.73 2.75
CA THR A 7 11.02 -8.56 1.89
C THR A 7 9.59 -8.54 1.33
N PRO A 8 8.82 -7.47 1.55
CA PRO A 8 7.47 -7.38 1.00
C PRO A 8 7.53 -7.48 -0.52
N LEU A 9 6.59 -8.22 -1.11
CA LEU A 9 6.52 -8.37 -2.56
C LEU A 9 6.17 -7.04 -3.23
N VAL A 10 5.36 -6.24 -2.55
CA VAL A 10 5.02 -4.89 -2.96
C VAL A 10 5.33 -3.95 -1.80
N LYS A 11 6.11 -2.92 -2.07
CA LYS A 11 6.35 -1.82 -1.14
C LYS A 11 6.13 -0.49 -1.86
N MET A 12 5.31 0.36 -1.27
CA MET A 12 4.93 1.66 -1.78
C MET A 12 5.09 2.67 -0.64
N GLU A 13 5.82 3.75 -0.90
CA GLU A 13 6.11 4.78 0.09
C GLU A 13 5.59 6.12 -0.42
N GLN A 14 4.91 6.86 0.46
CA GLN A 14 4.40 8.21 0.26
C GLN A 14 3.54 8.34 -1.00
N ILE A 15 2.72 7.34 -1.30
CA ILE A 15 1.89 7.34 -2.50
C ILE A 15 0.79 8.39 -2.37
N ALA A 16 0.58 9.09 -3.49
CA ALA A 16 -0.51 10.02 -3.66
C ALA A 16 -1.27 9.68 -4.95
N LYS A 17 -2.59 9.79 -4.90
CA LYS A 17 -3.46 9.51 -6.05
C LYS A 17 -4.54 10.56 -6.14
N LYS A 18 -4.76 11.06 -7.36
CA LYS A 18 -5.77 12.05 -7.68
C LYS A 18 -6.60 11.60 -8.88
N PHE A 19 -7.90 11.88 -8.83
CA PHE A 19 -8.82 11.77 -9.96
C PHE A 19 -9.47 13.13 -10.19
N GLY A 20 -9.06 13.81 -11.27
CA GLY A 20 -9.50 15.18 -11.54
C GLY A 20 -9.09 16.15 -10.42
N VAL A 21 -10.07 16.72 -9.73
CA VAL A 21 -9.86 17.63 -8.59
C VAL A 21 -9.80 16.91 -7.24
N VAL A 22 -10.22 15.65 -7.17
CA VAL A 22 -10.30 14.87 -5.93
C VAL A 22 -9.00 14.15 -5.65
N THR A 23 -8.40 14.38 -4.47
CA THR A 23 -7.26 13.61 -3.97
C THR A 23 -7.77 12.44 -3.14
N VAL A 24 -7.48 11.22 -3.56
CA VAL A 24 -7.94 9.99 -2.90
C VAL A 24 -6.88 9.33 -2.02
N LEU A 25 -5.59 9.59 -2.27
CA LEU A 25 -4.49 9.18 -1.37
C LEU A 25 -3.53 10.36 -1.20
N THR A 26 -3.08 10.60 0.04
CA THR A 26 -2.13 11.67 0.38
C THR A 26 -1.03 11.11 1.28
N GLY A 27 0.15 10.84 0.71
CA GLY A 27 1.34 10.45 1.48
C GLY A 27 1.16 9.12 2.22
N VAL A 28 0.56 8.13 1.57
CA VAL A 28 0.27 6.84 2.20
C VAL A 28 1.45 5.89 2.01
N ASP A 29 1.82 5.16 3.07
CA ASP A 29 2.75 4.04 2.99
C ASP A 29 1.96 2.73 2.98
N PHE A 30 2.32 1.79 2.10
CA PHE A 30 1.58 0.54 1.89
C PHE A 30 2.53 -0.60 1.49
N GLN A 31 2.29 -1.80 2.00
CA GLN A 31 3.02 -3.00 1.61
C GLN A 31 2.10 -4.21 1.51
N VAL A 32 2.53 -5.22 0.74
CA VAL A 32 1.88 -6.52 0.65
C VAL A 32 2.94 -7.61 0.72
N ASP A 33 2.77 -8.53 1.65
CA ASP A 33 3.63 -9.68 1.85
C ASP A 33 3.21 -10.88 0.96
N ALA A 34 4.10 -11.88 0.86
CA ALA A 34 3.82 -13.06 0.07
C ALA A 34 2.63 -13.85 0.63
N GLY A 35 1.61 -14.08 -0.22
CA GLY A 35 0.38 -14.78 0.16
C GLY A 35 -0.64 -13.90 0.89
N GLU A 36 -0.36 -12.61 1.06
CA GLU A 36 -1.29 -11.66 1.65
C GLU A 36 -2.26 -11.10 0.60
N ILE A 37 -3.54 -10.98 0.98
CA ILE A 37 -4.57 -10.34 0.17
C ILE A 37 -5.04 -9.11 0.91
N VAL A 38 -4.87 -7.93 0.30
CA VAL A 38 -5.27 -6.65 0.88
C VAL A 38 -6.35 -6.00 0.02
N ALA A 39 -7.43 -5.55 0.68
CA ALA A 39 -8.48 -4.76 0.05
C ALA A 39 -8.32 -3.29 0.47
N LEU A 40 -8.28 -2.39 -0.52
CA LEU A 40 -8.32 -0.94 -0.29
C LEU A 40 -9.76 -0.46 -0.44
N LEU A 41 -10.31 0.13 0.61
CA LEU A 41 -11.66 0.67 0.67
C LEU A 41 -11.60 2.18 0.90
N GLY A 42 -12.50 2.92 0.26
CA GLY A 42 -12.63 4.37 0.41
C GLY A 42 -14.02 4.83 -0.01
N ASP A 43 -14.32 6.10 0.29
CA ASP A 43 -15.56 6.73 -0.13
C ASP A 43 -15.64 6.81 -1.67
N ASN A 44 -16.86 6.72 -2.23
CA ASN A 44 -17.12 6.81 -3.68
C ASN A 44 -17.11 8.25 -4.21
#